data_AF-A0A1G0N1M2-F1
#
_entry.id   AF-A0A1G0N1M2-F1
#
_cell.length_a   1.000
_cell.length_b   1.000
_cell.length_c   1.000
_cell.angle_alpha   90.00
_cell.angle_beta   90.00
_cell.angle_gamma   90.00
#
_symmetry.space_group_name_H-M   'P 1'
#
loop_
_entity.id
_entity.type
_entity.pdbx_description
1 polymer ?
#
loop_
_entity_poly.entity_id
_entity_poly.type
_entity_poly.pdbx_seq_one_letter_code
_entity_poly.pdbx_strand_id
1 'polypeptide(L)'
;MRTILIGILLVVGLGAAGYFAVPFLIEQKTGGLRAEVKELRQRLESAELFIKGEEEARKNVRIESGADAATITRAVNALASKVTKLESSVKTDLTAADAAVKEQKSATAAALKKQAEALEKESGEVRTQLKEAVFKARMAEVRGRLLKVKTDLLAKNIGTADAEVGVLVETLERVKESVLPEARKSLEAAQASLRKARGEMTTDLPSAMKRVDLLWHEIGKISNTP
;
A
#
# COMPACT_ATOMS: atom_id res chain seq x y z
N MET A 1 27.77 21.73 -31.20
CA MET A 1 26.46 22.43 -31.11
C MET A 1 25.36 21.58 -30.49
N ARG A 2 25.08 20.35 -30.98
CA ARG A 2 24.00 19.49 -30.43
C ARG A 2 24.18 19.09 -28.96
N THR A 3 25.41 18.80 -28.52
CA THR A 3 25.73 18.45 -27.13
C THR A 3 25.55 19.61 -26.14
N ILE A 4 25.79 20.84 -26.59
CA ILE A 4 25.61 22.05 -25.77
C ILE A 4 24.11 22.35 -25.58
N LEU A 5 23.30 22.18 -26.63
CA LEU A 5 21.85 22.33 -26.56
C LEU A 5 21.19 21.32 -25.60
N ILE A 6 21.65 20.07 -25.59
CA ILE A 6 21.16 19.03 -24.66
C ILE A 6 21.55 19.36 -23.22
N GLY A 7 22.76 19.88 -23.00
CA GLY A 7 23.20 20.33 -21.67
C GLY A 7 22.35 21.48 -21.12
N ILE A 8 22.02 22.47 -21.94
CA ILE A 8 21.17 23.59 -21.54
C ILE A 8 19.74 23.12 -21.24
N LEU A 9 19.18 22.21 -22.04
CA LEU A 9 17.85 21.64 -21.82
C LEU A 9 17.75 20.85 -20.51
N LEU A 10 18.79 20.11 -20.14
CA LEU A 10 18.85 19.38 -18.87
C LEU A 10 18.94 20.32 -17.66
N VAL A 11 19.72 21.39 -17.76
CA VAL A 11 19.86 22.38 -16.67
C VAL A 11 18.57 23.18 -16.49
N VAL A 12 17.89 23.55 -17.57
CA VAL A 12 16.58 24.24 -17.52
C VAL A 12 15.49 23.30 -16.99
N GLY A 13 15.50 22.02 -17.39
CA GLY A 13 14.56 21.01 -16.88
C GLY A 13 14.71 20.74 -15.37
N LEU A 14 15.94 20.62 -14.88
CA LEU A 14 16.23 20.46 -13.45
C LEU A 14 15.91 21.74 -12.64
N GLY A 15 16.17 22.92 -13.22
CA GLY A 15 15.79 24.20 -12.61
C GLY A 15 14.27 24.37 -12.49
N ALA A 16 13.52 23.99 -13.52
CA ALA A 16 12.05 24.03 -13.50
C ALA A 16 11.46 23.00 -12.52
N ALA A 17 12.02 21.77 -12.48
CA ALA A 17 11.61 20.77 -11.51
C ALA A 17 11.89 21.22 -10.07
N GLY A 18 13.03 21.85 -9.81
CA GLY A 18 13.33 22.44 -8.50
C GLY A 18 12.41 23.60 -8.12
N TYR A 19 12.10 24.49 -9.07
CA TYR A 19 11.24 25.65 -8.83
C TYR A 19 9.77 25.28 -8.56
N PHE A 20 9.26 24.19 -9.15
CA PHE A 20 7.88 23.73 -8.92
C PHE A 20 7.75 22.68 -7.81
N ALA A 21 8.75 21.83 -7.59
CA ALA A 21 8.69 20.80 -6.55
C ALA A 21 8.90 21.36 -5.14
N VAL A 22 9.70 22.43 -4.99
CA VAL A 22 10.00 23.02 -3.68
C VAL A 22 8.77 23.71 -3.06
N PRO A 23 7.98 24.54 -3.76
CA PRO A 23 6.74 25.10 -3.22
C PRO A 23 5.70 24.02 -2.90
N PHE A 24 5.59 22.97 -3.72
CA PHE A 24 4.65 21.87 -3.49
C PHE A 24 5.00 21.04 -2.25
N LEU A 25 6.29 20.79 -2.01
CA LEU A 25 6.78 20.13 -0.79
C LEU A 25 6.67 21.02 0.46
N ILE A 26 6.83 22.34 0.30
CA ILE A 26 6.61 23.31 1.37
C ILE A 26 5.11 23.37 1.70
N GLU A 27 4.19 23.41 0.74
CA GLU A 27 2.74 23.39 1.00
C GLU A 27 2.29 22.10 1.69
N GLN A 28 2.81 20.95 1.28
CA GLN A 28 2.45 19.67 1.89
C GLN A 28 2.95 19.55 3.34
N LYS A 29 4.09 20.17 3.69
CA LYS A 29 4.64 20.18 5.05
C LYS A 29 4.18 21.36 5.92
N THR A 30 3.78 22.48 5.31
CA THR A 30 3.32 23.69 6.04
C THR A 30 1.79 23.79 6.14
N GLY A 31 1.04 22.94 5.43
CA GLY A 31 -0.42 22.88 5.53
C GLY A 31 -0.91 22.58 6.95
N GLY A 32 -0.23 21.68 7.67
CA GLY A 32 -0.48 21.39 9.08
C GLY A 32 -0.19 22.60 9.98
N LEU A 33 0.98 23.24 9.82
CA LEU A 33 1.33 24.44 10.61
C LEU A 33 0.42 25.64 10.31
N ARG A 34 -0.07 25.82 9.08
CA ARG A 34 -1.04 26.87 8.76
C ARG A 34 -2.41 26.61 9.39
N ALA A 35 -2.84 25.35 9.45
CA ALA A 35 -4.07 24.98 10.14
C ALA A 35 -3.95 25.26 11.65
N GLU A 36 -2.82 24.89 12.26
CA GLU A 36 -2.53 25.17 13.67
C GLU A 36 -2.42 26.68 13.96
N VAL A 37 -1.77 27.46 13.09
CA VAL A 37 -1.69 28.93 13.24
C VAL A 37 -3.05 29.59 13.06
N LYS A 38 -3.91 29.06 12.18
CA LYS A 38 -5.28 29.56 12.00
C LYS A 38 -6.15 29.22 13.21
N GLU A 39 -6.02 28.02 13.76
CA GLU A 39 -6.68 27.60 14.99
C GLU A 39 -6.20 28.43 16.20
N LEU A 40 -4.89 28.66 16.31
CA LEU A 40 -4.30 29.51 17.34
C LEU A 40 -4.79 30.96 17.24
N ARG A 41 -4.87 31.53 16.03
CA ARG A 41 -5.46 32.87 15.81
C ARG A 41 -6.92 32.91 16.22
N GLN A 42 -7.70 31.89 15.88
CA GLN A 42 -9.11 31.82 16.22
C GLN A 42 -9.33 31.68 17.73
N ARG A 43 -8.46 30.92 18.42
CA ARG A 43 -8.43 30.85 19.89
C ARG A 43 -8.01 32.18 20.53
N LEU A 44 -7.05 32.89 19.93
CA LEU A 44 -6.60 34.20 20.40
C LEU A 44 -7.70 35.26 20.28
N GLU A 45 -8.40 35.28 19.14
CA GLU A 45 -9.51 36.20 18.87
C GLU A 45 -10.72 35.91 19.79
N SER A 46 -10.98 34.63 20.06
CA SER A 46 -11.98 34.20 21.06
C SER A 46 -11.59 34.62 22.48
N ALA A 47 -10.30 34.53 22.82
CA ALA A 47 -9.79 34.98 24.12
C ALA A 47 -9.83 36.51 24.27
N GLU A 48 -9.52 37.28 23.22
CA GLU A 48 -9.65 38.74 23.22
C GLU A 48 -11.11 39.20 23.34
N LEU A 49 -12.05 38.51 22.68
CA LEU A 49 -13.49 38.75 22.84
C LEU A 49 -13.96 38.44 24.26
N PHE A 50 -13.44 37.36 24.87
CA PHE A 50 -13.74 37.02 26.26
C PHE A 50 -13.18 38.07 27.24
N ILE A 51 -11.95 38.53 27.03
CA ILE A 51 -11.31 39.57 27.85
C ILE A 51 -12.06 40.90 27.73
N LYS A 52 -12.42 41.34 26.52
CA LYS A 52 -13.23 42.55 26.31
C LYS A 52 -14.61 42.42 26.96
N GLY A 53 -15.25 41.25 26.83
CA GLY A 53 -16.52 40.94 27.49
C GLY A 53 -16.41 40.95 29.02
N GLU A 54 -15.29 40.47 29.57
CA GLU A 54 -15.02 40.50 31.02
C GLU A 54 -14.76 41.93 31.51
N GLU A 55 -14.06 42.76 30.74
CA GLU A 55 -13.75 44.15 31.08
C GLU A 55 -15.01 45.04 31.06
N GLU A 56 -15.91 44.82 30.10
CA GLU A 56 -17.24 45.45 30.05
C GLU A 56 -18.17 44.92 31.14
N ALA A 57 -18.10 43.62 31.48
CA ALA A 57 -18.85 43.06 32.60
C ALA A 57 -18.36 43.63 33.95
N ARG A 58 -17.04 43.78 34.16
CA ARG A 58 -16.46 44.38 35.37
C ARG A 58 -16.86 45.84 35.55
N LYS A 59 -17.01 46.60 34.45
CA LYS A 59 -17.56 47.97 34.50
C LYS A 59 -19.03 48.01 34.90
N ASN A 60 -19.82 47.00 34.50
CA ASN A 60 -21.26 46.94 34.77
C ASN A 60 -21.64 46.18 36.07
N VAL A 61 -20.72 45.43 36.68
CA VAL A 61 -20.96 44.57 37.86
C VAL A 61 -20.34 45.14 39.15
N ARG A 62 -19.71 46.33 39.09
CA ARG A 62 -19.27 47.03 40.31
C ARG A 62 -20.49 47.49 41.10
N ILE A 63 -20.88 46.70 42.10
CA ILE A 63 -21.79 47.15 43.16
C ILE A 63 -20.98 48.11 44.03
N GLU A 64 -21.27 49.41 43.98
CA GLU A 64 -20.63 50.39 44.85
C GLU A 64 -20.93 50.09 46.33
N SER A 65 -19.96 50.31 47.21
CA SER A 65 -20.15 50.16 48.65
C SER A 65 -21.20 51.17 49.11
N GLY A 66 -22.43 50.70 49.38
CA GLY A 66 -23.61 51.53 49.66
C GLY A 66 -24.82 51.32 48.75
N ALA A 67 -24.75 50.39 47.78
CA ALA A 67 -25.86 50.12 46.86
C ALA A 67 -27.13 49.60 47.58
N ASP A 68 -28.27 50.19 47.23
CA ASP A 68 -29.62 49.80 47.66
C ASP A 68 -29.92 48.32 47.32
N ALA A 69 -30.63 47.62 48.22
CA ALA A 69 -31.08 46.24 48.07
C ALA A 69 -31.76 45.95 46.72
N ALA A 70 -32.53 46.89 46.15
CA ALA A 70 -33.14 46.75 44.84
C ALA A 70 -32.10 46.68 43.70
N THR A 71 -30.98 47.39 43.84
CA THR A 71 -29.87 47.38 42.88
C THR A 71 -29.09 46.07 42.94
N ILE A 72 -28.84 45.57 44.16
CA ILE A 72 -28.24 44.24 44.38
C ILE A 72 -29.14 43.15 43.80
N THR A 73 -30.45 43.21 44.03
CA THR A 73 -31.40 42.20 43.56
C THR A 73 -31.48 42.16 42.02
N ARG A 74 -31.44 43.32 41.35
CA ARG A 74 -31.35 43.37 39.87
C ARG A 74 -30.05 42.77 39.35
N ALA A 75 -28.92 43.09 39.99
CA ALA A 75 -27.62 42.54 39.59
C ALA A 75 -27.57 41.02 39.75
N VAL A 76 -28.09 40.49 40.87
CA VAL A 76 -28.18 39.05 41.12
C VAL A 76 -29.12 38.36 40.13
N ASN A 77 -30.30 38.91 39.84
CA ASN A 77 -31.22 38.35 38.85
C ASN A 77 -30.63 38.38 37.43
N ALA A 78 -29.92 39.46 37.07
CA ALA A 78 -29.21 39.53 35.79
C ALA A 78 -28.11 38.46 35.71
N LEU A 79 -27.36 38.24 36.78
CA LEU A 79 -26.33 37.20 36.87
C LEU A 79 -26.95 35.79 36.79
N ALA A 80 -28.02 35.54 37.54
CA ALA A 80 -28.74 34.27 37.54
C ALA A 80 -29.29 33.94 36.14
N SER A 81 -29.82 34.93 35.42
CA SER A 81 -30.26 34.76 34.03
C SER A 81 -29.12 34.44 33.07
N LYS A 82 -27.92 35.01 33.29
CA LYS A 82 -26.73 34.72 32.49
C LYS A 82 -26.20 33.32 32.77
N VAL A 83 -26.20 32.89 34.04
CA VAL A 83 -25.78 31.55 34.44
C VAL A 83 -26.71 30.49 33.85
N THR A 84 -28.04 30.66 33.94
CA THR A 84 -28.99 29.71 33.32
C THR A 84 -28.87 29.66 31.80
N LYS A 85 -28.66 30.80 31.14
CA LYS A 85 -28.36 30.82 29.69
C LYS A 85 -27.07 30.08 29.37
N LEU A 86 -26.01 30.27 30.17
CA LEU A 86 -24.73 29.60 29.98
C LEU A 86 -24.87 28.08 30.17
N GLU A 87 -25.56 27.64 31.22
CA GLU A 87 -25.84 26.20 31.45
C GLU A 87 -26.61 25.59 30.29
N SER A 88 -27.63 26.29 29.76
CA SER A 88 -28.39 25.81 28.61
C SER A 88 -27.55 25.73 27.33
N SER A 89 -26.67 26.71 27.09
CA SER A 89 -25.72 26.70 25.96
C SER A 89 -24.75 25.54 26.09
N VAL A 90 -24.09 25.41 27.24
CA VAL A 90 -23.11 24.35 27.52
C VAL A 90 -23.74 22.97 27.36
N LYS A 91 -24.97 22.77 27.84
CA LYS A 91 -25.68 21.50 27.67
C LYS A 91 -25.99 21.20 26.20
N THR A 92 -26.36 22.21 25.43
CA THR A 92 -26.62 22.07 23.99
C THR A 92 -25.32 21.74 23.24
N ASP A 93 -24.23 22.46 23.54
CA ASP A 93 -22.92 22.25 22.94
C ASP A 93 -22.35 20.87 23.28
N LEU A 94 -22.51 20.41 24.52
CA LEU A 94 -22.14 19.04 24.94
C LEU A 94 -22.92 17.99 24.16
N THR A 95 -24.24 18.14 24.00
CA THR A 95 -25.04 17.19 23.23
C THR A 95 -24.68 17.16 21.74
N ALA A 96 -24.34 18.31 21.16
CA ALA A 96 -23.88 18.41 19.78
C ALA A 96 -22.50 17.77 19.59
N ALA A 97 -21.58 17.98 20.55
CA ALA A 97 -20.27 17.36 20.57
C ALA A 97 -20.37 15.83 20.72
N ASP A 98 -21.23 15.32 21.60
CA ASP A 98 -21.46 13.88 21.76
C ASP A 98 -22.02 13.24 20.49
N ALA A 99 -22.95 13.92 19.81
CA ALA A 99 -23.48 13.47 18.52
C ALA A 99 -22.38 13.41 17.45
N ALA A 100 -21.57 14.46 17.34
CA ALA A 100 -20.44 14.52 16.40
C ALA A 100 -19.39 13.43 16.68
N VAL A 101 -19.05 13.18 17.94
CA VAL A 101 -18.11 12.10 18.33
C VAL A 101 -18.67 10.74 17.98
N LYS A 102 -19.98 10.52 18.18
CA LYS A 102 -20.63 9.25 17.84
C LYS A 102 -20.65 9.00 16.33
N GLU A 103 -20.93 10.03 15.54
CA GLU A 103 -20.88 9.98 14.08
C GLU A 103 -19.46 9.79 13.56
N GLN A 104 -18.48 10.47 14.14
CA GLN A 104 -17.07 10.27 13.79
C GLN A 104 -16.61 8.84 14.11
N LYS A 105 -17.03 8.26 15.24
CA LYS A 105 -16.72 6.87 15.59
C LYS A 105 -17.32 5.88 14.59
N SER A 106 -18.58 6.06 14.20
CA SER A 106 -19.23 5.15 13.22
C SER A 106 -18.61 5.28 11.83
N ALA A 107 -18.31 6.50 11.37
CA ALA A 107 -17.64 6.75 10.11
C ALA A 107 -16.22 6.15 10.08
N THR A 108 -15.47 6.29 11.18
CA THR A 108 -14.12 5.73 11.31
C THR A 108 -14.15 4.20 11.33
N ALA A 109 -15.08 3.59 12.06
CA ALA A 109 -15.25 2.13 12.06
C ALA A 109 -15.61 1.58 10.68
N ALA A 110 -16.48 2.26 9.93
CA ALA A 110 -16.83 1.88 8.56
C ALA A 110 -15.64 2.04 7.60
N ALA A 111 -14.86 3.10 7.74
CA ALA A 111 -13.65 3.33 6.94
C ALA A 111 -12.57 2.27 7.21
N LEU A 112 -12.32 1.95 8.48
CA LEU A 112 -11.39 0.89 8.88
C LEU A 112 -11.81 -0.48 8.35
N LYS A 113 -13.11 -0.81 8.40
CA LYS A 113 -13.62 -2.06 7.85
C LYS A 113 -13.38 -2.15 6.33
N LYS A 114 -13.66 -1.08 5.58
CA LYS A 114 -13.38 -1.02 4.14
C LYS A 114 -11.89 -1.15 3.82
N GLN A 115 -11.04 -0.52 4.62
CA GLN A 115 -9.58 -0.65 4.45
C GLN A 115 -9.11 -2.07 4.74
N ALA A 116 -9.63 -2.73 5.77
CA ALA A 116 -9.30 -4.12 6.08
C ALA A 116 -9.72 -5.07 4.94
N GLU A 117 -10.94 -4.93 4.42
CA GLU A 117 -11.43 -5.72 3.28
C GLU A 117 -10.60 -5.48 2.00
N ALA A 118 -10.22 -4.23 1.73
CA ALA A 118 -9.36 -3.88 0.60
C ALA A 118 -7.96 -4.49 0.75
N LEU A 119 -7.36 -4.39 1.94
CA LEU A 119 -6.04 -4.95 2.23
C LEU A 119 -6.05 -6.48 2.14
N GLU A 120 -7.10 -7.14 2.63
CA GLU A 120 -7.23 -8.59 2.53
C GLU A 120 -7.30 -9.02 1.07
N LYS A 121 -8.11 -8.35 0.26
CA LYS A 121 -8.21 -8.60 -1.18
C LYS A 121 -6.88 -8.38 -1.90
N GLU A 122 -6.22 -7.25 -1.66
CA GLU A 122 -4.93 -6.92 -2.27
C GLU A 122 -3.86 -7.93 -1.83
N SER A 123 -3.82 -8.31 -0.56
CA SER A 123 -2.87 -9.31 -0.06
C SER A 123 -3.07 -10.68 -0.70
N GLY A 124 -4.32 -11.08 -0.96
CA GLY A 124 -4.66 -12.31 -1.67
C GLY A 124 -4.21 -12.29 -3.12
N GLU A 125 -4.41 -11.16 -3.79
CA GLU A 125 -3.99 -10.96 -5.18
C GLU A 125 -2.46 -10.96 -5.31
N VAL A 126 -1.74 -10.23 -4.45
CA VAL A 126 -0.27 -10.23 -4.41
C VAL A 126 0.29 -11.62 -4.15
N ARG A 127 -0.30 -12.39 -3.23
CA ARG A 127 0.11 -13.78 -2.99
C ARG A 127 -0.07 -14.67 -4.21
N THR A 128 -1.17 -14.48 -4.96
CA THR A 128 -1.44 -15.23 -6.19
C THR A 128 -0.44 -14.87 -7.28
N GLN A 129 -0.22 -13.58 -7.52
CA GLN A 129 0.77 -13.09 -8.49
C GLN A 129 2.18 -13.57 -8.15
N LEU A 130 2.55 -13.56 -6.86
CA LEU A 130 3.84 -14.07 -6.42
C LEU A 130 4.01 -15.56 -6.71
N LYS A 131 3.00 -16.39 -6.45
CA LYS A 131 3.03 -17.82 -6.79
C LYS A 131 3.18 -18.05 -8.29
N GLU A 132 2.44 -17.30 -9.10
CA GLU A 132 2.53 -17.38 -10.56
C GLU A 132 3.92 -16.96 -11.07
N ALA A 133 4.47 -15.87 -10.54
CA ALA A 133 5.81 -15.39 -10.91
C ALA A 133 6.90 -16.39 -10.52
N VAL A 134 6.84 -16.96 -9.32
CA VAL A 134 7.76 -18.02 -8.86
C VAL A 134 7.64 -19.25 -9.75
N PHE A 135 6.43 -19.67 -10.09
CA PHE A 135 6.21 -20.79 -10.98
C PHE A 135 6.82 -20.55 -12.37
N LYS A 136 6.55 -19.39 -12.98
CA LYS A 136 7.12 -18.99 -14.28
C LYS A 136 8.66 -18.96 -14.24
N ALA A 137 9.25 -18.43 -13.18
CA ALA A 137 10.69 -18.39 -13.00
C ALA A 137 11.30 -19.81 -12.93
N ARG A 138 10.66 -20.71 -12.18
CA ARG A 138 11.08 -22.13 -12.10
C ARG A 138 10.96 -22.83 -13.44
N MET A 139 9.90 -22.58 -14.19
CA MET A 139 9.73 -23.17 -15.52
C MET A 139 10.72 -22.62 -16.54
N ALA A 140 11.11 -21.34 -16.42
CA ALA A 140 12.19 -20.76 -17.22
C ALA A 140 13.55 -21.40 -16.88
N GLU A 141 13.82 -21.71 -15.60
CA GLU A 141 15.00 -22.47 -15.17
C GLU A 141 15.01 -23.87 -15.79
N VAL A 142 13.89 -24.60 -15.70
CA VAL A 142 13.72 -25.93 -16.31
C VAL A 142 13.95 -25.88 -17.82
N ARG A 143 13.42 -24.87 -18.51
CA ARG A 143 13.73 -24.64 -19.93
C ARG A 143 15.23 -24.47 -20.09
N GLY A 144 15.86 -23.49 -19.46
CA GLY A 144 17.31 -23.25 -19.59
C GLY A 144 18.17 -24.51 -19.43
N ARG A 145 17.85 -25.36 -18.46
CA ARG A 145 18.51 -26.65 -18.26
C ARG A 145 18.21 -27.68 -19.36
N LEU A 146 16.98 -27.76 -19.87
CA LEU A 146 16.65 -28.59 -21.04
C LEU A 146 17.44 -28.17 -22.29
N LEU A 147 17.66 -26.87 -22.51
CA LEU A 147 18.50 -26.39 -23.61
C LEU A 147 19.96 -26.81 -23.42
N LYS A 148 20.45 -26.77 -22.17
CA LYS A 148 21.78 -27.30 -21.83
C LYS A 148 21.87 -28.79 -22.16
N VAL A 149 20.90 -29.61 -21.71
CA VAL A 149 20.82 -31.04 -22.06
C VAL A 149 20.87 -31.24 -23.57
N LYS A 150 20.06 -30.49 -24.33
CA LYS A 150 20.07 -30.57 -25.81
C LYS A 150 21.45 -30.26 -26.39
N THR A 151 22.12 -29.25 -25.86
CA THR A 151 23.48 -28.85 -26.29
C THR A 151 24.51 -29.92 -25.95
N ASP A 152 24.44 -30.49 -24.75
CA ASP A 152 25.34 -31.56 -24.31
C ASP A 152 25.13 -32.85 -25.12
N LEU A 153 23.89 -33.21 -25.46
CA LEU A 153 23.57 -34.33 -26.34
C LEU A 153 24.12 -34.11 -27.76
N LEU A 154 23.99 -32.90 -28.32
CA LEU A 154 24.59 -32.54 -29.62
C LEU A 154 26.12 -32.64 -29.61
N ALA A 155 26.74 -32.25 -28.50
CA ALA A 155 28.17 -32.41 -28.26
C ALA A 155 28.59 -33.85 -27.89
N LYS A 156 27.64 -34.80 -27.85
CA LYS A 156 27.84 -36.20 -27.43
C LYS A 156 28.40 -36.35 -26.00
N ASN A 157 28.21 -35.34 -25.15
CA ASN A 157 28.60 -35.37 -23.74
C ASN A 157 27.49 -36.00 -22.89
N ILE A 158 27.29 -37.31 -23.07
CA ILE A 158 26.17 -38.05 -22.46
C ILE A 158 26.22 -38.01 -20.93
N GLY A 159 27.40 -38.10 -20.32
CA GLY A 159 27.53 -38.07 -18.86
C GLY A 159 27.07 -36.75 -18.24
N THR A 160 27.35 -35.63 -18.90
CA THR A 160 26.88 -34.31 -18.44
C THR A 160 25.38 -34.13 -18.68
N ALA A 161 24.88 -34.59 -19.83
CA ALA A 161 23.46 -34.57 -20.13
C ALA A 161 22.65 -35.43 -19.14
N ASP A 162 23.14 -36.61 -18.77
CA ASP A 162 22.51 -37.51 -17.80
C ASP A 162 22.42 -36.88 -16.40
N ALA A 163 23.53 -36.27 -15.94
CA ALA A 163 23.57 -35.56 -14.66
C ALA A 163 22.57 -34.40 -14.63
N GLU A 164 22.52 -33.60 -15.70
CA GLU A 164 21.61 -32.46 -15.81
C GLU A 164 20.14 -32.91 -15.88
N VAL A 165 19.84 -34.04 -16.54
CA VAL A 165 18.48 -34.63 -16.51
C VAL A 165 18.11 -35.11 -15.11
N GLY A 166 19.05 -35.64 -14.34
CA GLY A 166 18.84 -35.93 -12.92
C GLY A 166 18.36 -34.71 -12.13
N VAL A 167 19.07 -33.58 -12.28
CA VAL A 167 18.72 -32.31 -11.63
C VAL A 167 17.35 -31.78 -12.11
N LEU A 168 17.04 -31.91 -13.40
CA LEU A 168 15.74 -31.53 -13.96
C LEU A 168 14.59 -32.33 -13.36
N VAL A 169 14.76 -33.65 -13.17
CA VAL A 169 13.75 -34.52 -12.57
C VAL A 169 13.45 -34.12 -11.12
N GLU A 170 14.47 -33.78 -10.34
CA GLU A 170 14.32 -33.27 -8.97
C GLU A 170 13.67 -31.89 -8.93
N THR A 171 14.08 -31.00 -9.85
CA THR A 171 13.53 -29.64 -9.94
C THR A 171 12.03 -29.69 -10.24
N LEU A 172 11.61 -30.53 -11.18
CA LEU A 172 10.20 -30.74 -11.48
C LEU A 172 9.43 -31.34 -10.31
N GLU A 173 10.04 -32.22 -9.51
CA GLU A 173 9.38 -32.76 -8.31
C GLU A 173 9.06 -31.66 -7.30
N ARG A 174 10.01 -30.76 -7.03
CA ARG A 174 9.80 -29.61 -6.12
C ARG A 174 8.73 -28.64 -6.64
N VAL A 175 8.66 -28.45 -7.96
CA VAL A 175 7.63 -27.58 -8.57
C VAL A 175 6.25 -28.20 -8.42
N LYS A 176 6.11 -29.53 -8.54
CA LYS A 176 4.81 -30.24 -8.43
C LYS A 176 4.12 -30.03 -7.08
N GLU A 177 4.88 -29.88 -5.99
CA GLU A 177 4.35 -29.63 -4.66
C GLU A 177 3.71 -28.23 -4.52
N SER A 178 4.03 -27.31 -5.43
CA SER A 178 3.68 -25.89 -5.32
C SER A 178 2.64 -25.43 -6.35
N VAL A 179 2.09 -26.33 -7.17
CA VAL A 179 1.19 -26.00 -8.29
C VAL A 179 -0.21 -26.58 -8.12
N LEU A 180 -1.15 -26.04 -8.92
CA LEU A 180 -2.51 -26.54 -9.03
C LEU A 180 -2.56 -27.97 -9.60
N PRO A 181 -3.61 -28.77 -9.28
CA PRO A 181 -3.75 -30.15 -9.74
C PRO A 181 -3.65 -30.34 -11.26
N GLU A 182 -4.14 -29.38 -12.04
CA GLU A 182 -4.14 -29.40 -13.51
C GLU A 182 -2.72 -29.31 -14.08
N ALA A 183 -1.89 -28.42 -13.53
CA ALA A 183 -0.49 -28.28 -13.89
C ALA A 183 0.34 -29.49 -13.40
N ARG A 184 -0.04 -30.08 -12.26
CA ARG A 184 0.65 -31.24 -11.67
C ARG A 184 0.68 -32.43 -12.62
N LYS A 185 -0.44 -32.79 -13.26
CA LYS A 185 -0.50 -33.91 -14.23
C LYS A 185 0.43 -33.68 -15.43
N SER A 186 0.51 -32.44 -15.91
CA SER A 186 1.39 -32.08 -17.03
C SER A 186 2.87 -32.15 -16.64
N LEU A 187 3.21 -31.76 -15.41
CA LEU A 187 4.56 -31.91 -14.86
C LEU A 187 4.93 -33.38 -14.62
N GLU A 188 3.99 -34.23 -14.20
CA GLU A 188 4.20 -35.68 -14.08
C GLU A 188 4.53 -36.31 -15.43
N ALA A 189 3.77 -35.94 -16.47
CA ALA A 189 4.04 -36.39 -17.83
C ALA A 189 5.43 -35.93 -18.33
N ALA A 190 5.78 -34.67 -18.09
CA ALA A 190 7.09 -34.13 -18.45
C ALA A 190 8.24 -34.85 -17.71
N GLN A 191 8.06 -35.10 -16.41
CA GLN A 191 9.05 -35.82 -15.60
C GLN A 191 9.21 -37.28 -16.06
N ALA A 192 8.11 -37.96 -16.39
CA ALA A 192 8.16 -39.32 -16.94
C ALA A 192 8.86 -39.35 -18.32
N SER A 193 8.61 -38.35 -19.16
CA SER A 193 9.29 -38.20 -20.46
C SER A 193 10.78 -37.95 -20.29
N LEU A 194 11.19 -37.12 -19.32
CA LEU A 194 12.60 -36.89 -18.98
C LEU A 194 13.31 -38.17 -18.52
N ARG A 195 12.66 -38.98 -17.68
CA ARG A 195 13.20 -40.29 -17.26
C ARG A 195 13.37 -41.24 -18.44
N LYS A 196 12.42 -41.24 -19.40
CA LYS A 196 12.55 -42.02 -20.64
C LYS A 196 13.70 -41.52 -21.52
N ALA A 197 13.79 -40.20 -21.72
CA ALA A 197 14.88 -39.58 -22.46
C ALA A 197 16.24 -39.98 -21.87
N ARG A 198 16.37 -39.96 -20.54
CA ARG A 198 17.57 -40.41 -19.80
C ARG A 198 17.97 -41.85 -20.15
N GLY A 199 17.02 -42.80 -20.12
CA GLY A 199 17.29 -44.20 -20.46
C GLY A 199 17.64 -44.43 -21.94
N GLU A 200 17.14 -43.57 -22.82
CA GLU A 200 17.43 -43.61 -24.25
C GLU A 200 18.78 -42.94 -24.60
N MET A 201 19.35 -42.09 -23.74
CA MET A 201 20.60 -41.36 -24.08
C MET A 201 21.78 -42.27 -24.45
N THR A 202 21.84 -43.46 -23.86
CA THR A 202 22.91 -44.44 -24.09
C THR A 202 22.55 -45.52 -25.11
N THR A 203 21.26 -45.71 -25.39
CA THR A 203 20.73 -46.82 -26.21
C THR A 203 20.18 -46.36 -27.57
N ASP A 204 19.57 -45.17 -27.61
CA ASP A 204 18.99 -44.53 -28.80
C ASP A 204 19.06 -43.00 -28.67
N LEU A 205 20.24 -42.46 -28.94
CA LEU A 205 20.51 -41.02 -28.85
C LEU A 205 19.58 -40.16 -29.74
N PRO A 206 19.25 -40.53 -30.99
CA PRO A 206 18.25 -39.81 -31.78
C PRO A 206 16.88 -39.71 -31.11
N SER A 207 16.38 -40.79 -30.51
CA SER A 207 15.11 -40.76 -29.78
C SER A 207 15.18 -39.88 -28.53
N ALA A 208 16.27 -39.98 -27.77
CA ALA A 208 16.50 -39.13 -26.60
C ALA A 208 16.49 -37.63 -26.96
N MET A 209 17.18 -37.25 -28.04
CA MET A 209 17.20 -35.88 -28.54
C MET A 209 15.80 -35.39 -28.94
N LYS A 210 15.03 -36.21 -29.65
CA LYS A 210 13.65 -35.87 -30.05
C LYS A 210 12.75 -35.66 -28.83
N ARG A 211 12.88 -36.50 -27.79
CA ARG A 211 12.10 -36.34 -26.55
C ARG A 211 12.47 -35.06 -25.82
N VAL A 212 13.77 -34.74 -25.70
CA VAL A 212 14.23 -33.49 -25.07
C VAL A 212 13.68 -32.27 -25.81
N ASP A 213 13.63 -32.31 -27.14
CA ASP A 213 13.06 -31.23 -27.95
C ASP A 213 11.55 -31.07 -27.74
N LEU A 214 10.80 -32.18 -27.74
CA LEU A 214 9.37 -32.17 -27.42
C LEU A 214 9.11 -31.63 -26.01
N LEU A 215 9.91 -32.05 -25.04
CA LEU A 215 9.82 -31.59 -23.65
C LEU A 215 10.03 -30.08 -23.53
N TRP A 216 10.99 -29.52 -24.27
CA TRP A 216 11.20 -28.07 -24.30
C TRP A 216 9.94 -27.32 -24.74
N HIS A 217 9.20 -27.84 -25.73
CA HIS A 217 7.93 -27.25 -26.17
C HIS A 217 6.81 -27.44 -25.14
N GLU A 218 6.69 -28.63 -24.54
CA GLU A 218 5.69 -28.95 -23.53
C GLU A 218 5.85 -28.10 -22.27
N ILE A 219 7.07 -27.98 -21.74
CA ILE A 219 7.39 -27.11 -20.59
C ILE A 219 7.03 -25.64 -20.90
N GLY A 220 7.21 -25.20 -22.15
CA GLY A 220 6.78 -23.85 -22.58
C GLY A 220 5.27 -23.64 -22.60
N LYS A 221 4.49 -24.68 -22.88
CA LYS A 221 3.03 -24.61 -22.79
C LYS A 221 2.60 -24.59 -21.33
N ILE A 222 3.18 -25.46 -20.52
CA ILE A 222 2.90 -25.55 -19.08
C ILE A 222 3.21 -24.23 -18.38
N SER A 223 4.30 -23.54 -18.73
CA SER A 223 4.67 -22.25 -18.15
C SER A 223 3.72 -21.10 -18.48
N ASN A 224 2.94 -21.24 -19.56
CA ASN A 224 1.99 -20.24 -20.03
C ASN A 224 0.54 -20.54 -19.64
N THR A 225 0.32 -21.65 -18.91
CA THR A 225 -1.00 -21.99 -18.40
C THR A 225 -1.17 -21.33 -17.03
N PRO A 226 -2.20 -20.48 -16.82
CA PRO A 226 -2.44 -19.80 -15.55
C PRO A 226 -2.77 -20.76 -14.40
#